data_AF-A0A0H3KRP6-F1
#
_entry.id   AF-A0A0H3KRP6-F1
#
_cell.length_a   1.000
_cell.length_b   1.000
_cell.length_c   1.000
_cell.angle_alpha   90.00
_cell.angle_beta   90.00
_cell.angle_gamma   90.00
#
_symmetry.space_group_name_H-M   'P 1'
#
loop_
_entity.id
_entity.type
_entity.pdbx_description
1 polymer ?
#
loop_
_entity_poly.entity_id
_entity_poly.type
_entity_poly.pdbx_seq_one_letter_code
_entity_poly.pdbx_strand_id
1 'polypeptide(L)'
;MYSTTMAKRSTSGQARAVERFLASVPQGKSSRQQGNIKSNASQAQRIYLAVPPRDIPKARSLGAHLDYDRRLCWIDASMDRTPFAEWIVDETVLANAGIDPEEAIADFSLAMRTFGLIPDTVRADGAWHTAKVETPAGPRNSGSYKLERVGGEWRGYIRNFKGASGPWRFQKGRLTREQRAALEAADSDRRAARAAKVIEEQREIAARALKVLVTLPEVECDAHPYLARKGVAAHGLRIASGRGMDMITLLNLEHFKSTSDEYLIAPGRDIQDRLRTVQALGPDGSKLFTKGARKTGAFHLIGARRVADLVSAPAVLLSEGYATGASIYEATGLPVVVCFDAGNLVAVAKDLVHVLPRRQPKLVCADNDQFFLETAVTRIAELGSVAPETECSFKVNAGPRDATRTVRIVDAIADGQWHASAHGKYRLAVECRCGVARSVTVDVITGSDGKHVRSTTSNRGVDSAAEAARILRCQAIVPVFNSLVGRPTDFNDLASAEGLAAVREQVRVMLPRELVSTNATER
;
A
#
# COMPACT_ATOMS: atom_id res chain seq x y z
N MET A 1 -31.65 15.61 -43.34
CA MET A 1 -31.21 17.01 -43.52
C MET A 1 -30.95 17.61 -42.16
N TYR A 2 -29.74 18.12 -41.97
CA TYR A 2 -29.24 18.74 -40.73
C TYR A 2 -30.07 19.94 -40.30
N SER A 3 -30.24 20.14 -38.99
CA SER A 3 -30.18 21.49 -38.43
C SER A 3 -29.68 21.46 -36.99
N THR A 4 -28.50 22.05 -36.83
CA THR A 4 -27.71 22.23 -35.63
C THR A 4 -28.10 23.55 -34.98
N THR A 5 -28.37 23.58 -33.68
CA THR A 5 -28.28 24.80 -32.88
C THR A 5 -27.65 24.48 -31.53
N MET A 6 -26.31 24.47 -31.52
CA MET A 6 -25.53 24.55 -30.28
C MET A 6 -25.63 25.97 -29.71
N ALA A 7 -26.36 26.12 -28.61
CA ALA A 7 -26.28 27.31 -27.78
C ALA A 7 -24.90 27.36 -27.10
N LYS A 8 -24.10 28.38 -27.44
CA LYS A 8 -22.88 28.75 -26.71
C LYS A 8 -23.22 29.06 -25.24
N ARG A 9 -23.02 28.09 -24.35
CA ARG A 9 -23.05 28.34 -22.90
C ARG A 9 -21.73 29.02 -22.50
N SER A 10 -21.89 30.18 -21.88
CA SER A 10 -20.88 31.09 -21.35
C SER A 10 -19.79 30.38 -20.51
N THR A 11 -18.55 30.44 -20.98
CA THR A 11 -17.31 29.96 -20.32
C THR A 11 -16.91 30.80 -19.10
N SER A 12 -17.58 31.93 -18.85
CA SER A 12 -17.22 32.87 -17.77
C SER A 12 -17.63 32.39 -16.38
N GLY A 13 -18.68 31.56 -16.27
CA GLY A 13 -19.14 31.00 -14.99
C GLY A 13 -18.22 29.90 -14.45
N GLN A 14 -17.76 29.01 -15.33
CA GLN A 14 -16.81 27.94 -14.99
C GLN A 14 -15.42 28.51 -14.68
N ALA A 15 -14.96 29.53 -15.41
CA ALA A 15 -13.70 30.21 -15.11
C ALA A 15 -13.69 30.85 -13.70
N ARG A 16 -14.78 31.51 -13.30
CA ARG A 16 -14.93 32.11 -11.96
C ARG A 16 -15.03 31.05 -10.84
N ALA A 17 -15.62 29.90 -11.11
CA ALA A 17 -15.68 28.78 -10.16
C ALA A 17 -14.29 28.14 -9.94
N VAL A 18 -13.50 28.00 -11.01
CA VAL A 18 -12.11 27.53 -10.98
C VAL A 18 -11.20 28.54 -10.27
N GLU A 19 -11.37 29.84 -10.52
CA GLU A 19 -10.64 30.90 -9.81
C GLU A 19 -10.94 30.91 -8.31
N ARG A 20 -12.21 30.79 -7.91
CA ARG A 20 -12.61 30.71 -6.49
C ARG A 20 -12.02 29.48 -5.81
N PHE A 21 -11.98 28.34 -6.50
CA PHE A 21 -11.36 27.12 -6.01
C PHE A 21 -9.84 27.26 -5.85
N LEU A 22 -9.14 27.80 -6.85
CA LEU A 22 -7.70 28.05 -6.80
C LEU A 22 -7.32 29.09 -5.73
N ALA A 23 -8.14 30.12 -5.53
CA ALA A 23 -7.97 31.13 -4.48
C ALA A 23 -8.26 30.58 -3.07
N SER A 24 -9.07 29.51 -2.96
CA SER A 24 -9.35 28.82 -1.69
C SER A 24 -8.22 27.87 -1.23
N VAL A 25 -7.23 27.63 -2.10
CA VAL A 25 -6.02 26.89 -1.76
C VAL A 25 -5.05 27.85 -1.08
N PRO A 26 -4.71 27.67 0.21
CA PRO A 26 -3.81 28.59 0.90
C PRO A 26 -2.45 28.63 0.19
N GLN A 27 -2.04 29.80 -0.28
CA GLN A 27 -0.62 30.04 -0.52
C GLN A 27 0.07 30.05 0.83
N GLY A 28 0.82 28.98 1.11
CA GLY A 28 1.55 28.84 2.36
C GLY A 28 2.48 30.03 2.55
N LYS A 29 2.15 30.91 3.49
CA LYS A 29 3.12 31.84 4.08
C LYS A 29 4.19 30.98 4.73
N SER A 30 5.35 30.91 4.10
CA SER A 30 6.58 30.40 4.70
C SER A 30 6.91 31.28 5.90
N SER A 31 6.52 30.84 7.10
CA SER A 31 7.00 31.43 8.33
C SER A 31 8.47 31.05 8.48
N ARG A 32 9.34 32.00 8.13
CA ARG A 32 10.76 32.02 8.47
C ARG A 32 10.92 31.90 10.00
N GLN A 33 11.26 30.72 10.47
CA GLN A 33 12.21 30.54 11.57
C GLN A 33 13.30 29.59 11.07
N GLN A 34 14.19 30.15 10.25
CA GLN A 34 15.48 29.54 9.93
C GLN A 34 16.37 29.69 11.16
N GLY A 35 16.49 28.62 11.94
CA GLY A 35 17.74 28.32 12.60
C GLY A 35 18.81 28.22 11.52
N ASN A 36 19.82 29.07 11.64
CA ASN A 36 20.87 29.34 10.66
C ASN A 36 21.75 28.10 10.44
N ILE A 37 21.30 27.16 9.59
CA ILE A 37 22.17 26.15 8.99
C ILE A 37 22.57 26.71 7.63
N LYS A 38 23.84 27.11 7.52
CA LYS A 38 24.47 27.58 6.28
C LYS A 38 24.25 26.57 5.15
N SER A 39 23.23 26.80 4.34
CA SER A 39 22.98 26.07 3.10
C SER A 39 23.77 26.74 1.98
N ASN A 40 25.08 26.51 1.96
CA ASN A 40 25.92 26.75 0.79
C ASN A 40 26.86 25.56 0.65
N ALA A 41 26.33 24.50 0.07
CA ALA A 41 27.13 23.52 -0.64
C ALA A 41 26.31 23.15 -1.88
N SER A 42 26.90 23.39 -3.05
CA SER A 42 26.59 22.65 -4.26
C SER A 42 26.27 21.19 -3.93
N GLN A 43 25.34 20.56 -4.64
CA GLN A 43 25.09 19.13 -4.54
C GLN A 43 26.28 18.33 -5.10
N ALA A 44 27.46 18.54 -4.52
CA ALA A 44 28.62 17.73 -4.77
C ALA A 44 28.43 16.40 -4.07
N GLN A 45 28.57 15.34 -4.84
CA GLN A 45 28.48 13.97 -4.36
C GLN A 45 29.65 13.74 -3.39
N ARG A 46 29.37 13.34 -2.15
CA ARG A 46 30.43 13.07 -1.16
C ARG A 46 31.03 11.69 -1.40
N ILE A 47 32.35 11.58 -1.25
CA ILE A 47 33.06 10.31 -1.13
C ILE A 47 33.49 10.17 0.33
N TYR A 48 32.90 9.20 1.04
CA TYR A 48 33.29 8.89 2.41
C TYR A 48 34.56 8.06 2.42
N LEU A 49 35.45 8.39 3.36
CA LEU A 49 36.76 7.77 3.51
C LEU A 49 36.75 6.83 4.73
N ALA A 50 37.30 5.63 4.56
CA ALA A 50 37.50 4.62 5.59
C ALA A 50 38.72 4.94 6.48
N VAL A 51 38.74 6.13 7.07
CA VAL A 51 39.89 6.63 7.85
C VAL A 51 39.84 6.06 9.27
N PRO A 52 40.88 5.35 9.74
CA PRO A 52 41.00 4.97 11.15
C PRO A 52 41.03 6.22 12.04
N PRO A 53 40.50 6.18 13.29
CA PRO A 53 40.44 7.35 14.16
C PRO A 53 41.77 8.09 14.35
N ARG A 54 42.89 7.35 14.39
CA ARG A 54 44.25 7.89 14.51
C ARG A 54 44.70 8.71 13.29
N ASP A 55 44.14 8.43 12.12
CA ASP A 55 44.56 9.02 10.85
C ASP A 55 43.63 10.17 10.41
N ILE A 56 42.56 10.46 11.18
CA ILE A 56 41.66 11.59 10.94
C ILE A 56 42.42 12.92 10.82
N PRO A 57 43.38 13.27 11.72
CA PRO A 57 44.15 14.51 11.57
C PRO A 57 44.91 14.59 10.24
N LYS A 58 45.49 13.46 9.79
CA LYS A 58 46.22 13.35 8.51
C LYS A 58 45.27 13.53 7.32
N ALA A 59 44.13 12.84 7.31
CA ALA A 59 43.12 13.00 6.26
C ALA A 59 42.64 14.46 6.17
N ARG A 60 42.44 15.11 7.33
CA ARG A 60 42.05 16.53 7.38
C ARG A 60 43.14 17.47 6.88
N SER A 61 44.41 17.22 7.19
CA SER A 61 45.52 18.03 6.65
C SER A 61 45.66 17.92 5.12
N LEU A 62 45.18 16.82 4.53
CA LEU A 62 45.11 16.62 3.08
C LEU A 62 43.88 17.29 2.44
N GLY A 63 42.98 17.86 3.24
CA GLY A 63 41.78 18.57 2.77
C GLY A 63 40.47 17.81 2.95
N ALA A 64 40.44 16.65 3.61
CA ALA A 64 39.17 15.98 3.91
C ALA A 64 38.34 16.73 4.95
N HIS A 65 37.03 16.76 4.74
CA HIS A 65 36.05 17.26 5.70
C HIS A 65 35.69 16.16 6.71
N LEU A 66 35.33 16.55 7.93
CA LEU A 66 34.84 15.63 8.97
C LEU A 66 33.34 15.82 9.18
N ASP A 67 32.57 14.76 9.00
CA ASP A 67 31.18 14.67 9.44
C ASP A 67 31.17 14.29 10.93
N TYR A 68 30.82 15.23 11.81
CA TYR A 68 30.87 15.04 13.26
C TYR A 68 29.79 14.08 13.78
N ASP A 69 28.63 14.05 13.14
CA ASP A 69 27.51 13.19 13.53
C ASP A 69 27.84 11.72 13.23
N ARG A 70 28.41 11.49 12.04
CA ARG A 70 28.81 10.14 11.59
C ARG A 70 30.22 9.76 12.05
N ARG A 71 31.01 10.73 12.52
CA ARG A 71 32.44 10.59 12.83
C ARG A 71 33.25 10.01 11.66
N LEU A 72 32.95 10.46 10.44
CA LEU A 72 33.57 9.98 9.20
C LEU A 72 34.16 11.13 8.40
N CYS A 73 35.34 10.90 7.83
CA CYS A 73 35.93 11.83 6.87
C CYS A 73 35.27 11.66 5.50
N TRP A 74 35.15 12.74 4.75
CA TRP A 74 34.69 12.74 3.36
C TRP A 74 35.40 13.80 2.53
N ILE A 75 35.47 13.56 1.23
CA ILE A 75 35.94 14.53 0.23
C ILE A 75 34.84 14.78 -0.80
N ASP A 76 34.91 15.94 -1.43
CA ASP A 76 34.06 16.24 -2.58
C ASP A 76 34.42 15.31 -3.74
N ALA A 77 33.44 14.77 -4.48
CA ALA A 77 33.71 13.85 -5.59
C ALA A 77 34.54 14.48 -6.72
N SER A 78 34.61 15.81 -6.79
CA SER A 78 35.43 16.58 -7.73
C SER A 78 36.90 16.78 -7.29
N MET A 79 37.24 16.49 -6.03
CA MET A 79 38.63 16.59 -5.55
C MET A 79 39.52 15.49 -6.12
N ASP A 80 40.83 15.77 -6.20
CA ASP A 80 41.85 14.75 -6.47
C ASP A 80 41.81 13.67 -5.38
N ARG A 81 41.64 12.42 -5.83
CA ARG A 81 41.49 11.25 -4.98
C ARG A 81 42.83 10.62 -4.62
N THR A 82 43.88 10.96 -5.36
CA THR A 82 45.23 10.38 -5.22
C THR A 82 45.76 10.47 -3.78
N PRO A 83 45.63 11.60 -3.05
CA PRO A 83 46.10 11.70 -1.67
C PRO A 83 45.33 10.83 -0.67
N PHE A 84 44.13 10.36 -1.05
CA PHE A 84 43.21 9.64 -0.18
C PHE A 84 43.06 8.16 -0.56
N ALA A 85 43.83 7.68 -1.55
CA ALA A 85 43.70 6.33 -2.10
C ALA A 85 43.70 5.23 -1.02
N GLU A 86 44.47 5.40 0.06
CA GLU A 86 44.54 4.45 1.18
C GLU A 86 43.22 4.29 1.97
N TRP A 87 42.31 5.27 1.90
CA TRP A 87 41.03 5.26 2.62
C TRP A 87 39.82 5.16 1.70
N ILE A 88 40.01 5.12 0.38
CA ILE A 88 38.90 4.95 -0.56
C ILE A 88 38.54 3.47 -0.65
N VAL A 89 37.25 3.17 -0.58
CA VAL A 89 36.72 1.81 -0.74
C VAL A 89 36.14 1.66 -2.14
N ASP A 90 36.95 1.16 -3.06
CA ASP A 90 36.56 0.87 -4.44
C ASP A 90 36.29 -0.63 -4.66
N GLU A 91 35.95 -1.01 -5.90
CA GLU A 91 35.68 -2.41 -6.25
C GLU A 91 36.89 -3.32 -6.05
N THR A 92 38.12 -2.82 -6.22
CA THR A 92 39.33 -3.60 -5.98
C THR A 92 39.51 -3.91 -4.50
N VAL A 93 39.28 -2.93 -3.62
CA VAL A 93 39.28 -3.14 -2.16
C VAL A 93 38.20 -4.13 -1.74
N LEU A 94 37.01 -4.06 -2.36
CA LEU A 94 35.91 -5.01 -2.09
C LEU A 94 36.26 -6.43 -2.56
N ALA A 95 36.78 -6.59 -3.77
CA ALA A 95 37.21 -7.89 -4.30
C ALA A 95 38.31 -8.52 -3.43
N ASN A 96 39.32 -7.74 -3.03
CA ASN A 96 40.37 -8.19 -2.10
C ASN A 96 39.82 -8.57 -0.72
N ALA A 97 38.71 -7.96 -0.30
CA ALA A 97 37.99 -8.32 0.92
C ALA A 97 37.05 -9.53 0.74
N GLY A 98 37.02 -10.18 -0.43
CA GLY A 98 36.16 -11.32 -0.75
C GLY A 98 34.72 -10.95 -1.07
N ILE A 99 34.47 -9.71 -1.51
CA ILE A 99 33.15 -9.17 -1.84
C ILE A 99 33.12 -8.83 -3.33
N ASP A 100 33.19 -9.88 -4.15
CA ASP A 100 33.15 -9.77 -5.60
C ASP A 100 31.70 -9.74 -6.11
N PRO A 101 31.29 -8.74 -6.93
CA PRO A 101 29.97 -8.69 -7.52
C PRO A 101 29.60 -9.90 -8.39
N GLU A 102 30.55 -10.43 -9.17
CA GLU A 102 30.27 -11.56 -10.07
C GLU A 102 29.99 -12.84 -9.27
N GLU A 103 30.82 -13.12 -8.26
CA GLU A 103 30.60 -14.23 -7.34
C GLU A 103 29.26 -14.10 -6.58
N ALA A 104 28.94 -12.90 -6.08
CA ALA A 104 27.68 -12.65 -5.38
C ALA A 104 26.46 -12.84 -6.30
N ILE A 105 26.53 -12.39 -7.55
CA ILE A 105 25.47 -12.60 -8.54
C ILE A 105 25.34 -14.08 -8.91
N ALA A 106 26.45 -14.81 -9.03
CA ALA A 106 26.44 -16.24 -9.32
C ALA A 106 25.81 -17.04 -8.16
N ASP A 107 26.20 -16.75 -6.92
CA ASP A 107 25.63 -17.38 -5.71
C ASP A 107 24.14 -17.04 -5.56
N PHE A 108 23.75 -15.79 -5.79
CA PHE A 108 22.35 -15.40 -5.80
C PHE A 108 21.55 -16.09 -6.91
N SER A 109 22.13 -16.25 -8.10
CA SER A 109 21.51 -16.98 -9.20
C SER A 109 21.29 -18.45 -8.86
N LEU A 110 22.23 -19.08 -8.14
CA LEU A 110 22.07 -20.43 -7.63
C LEU A 110 20.93 -20.49 -6.60
N ALA A 111 20.89 -19.55 -5.65
CA ALA A 111 19.81 -19.45 -4.68
C ALA A 111 18.45 -19.25 -5.37
N MET A 112 18.36 -18.40 -6.40
CA MET A 112 17.15 -18.23 -7.20
C MET A 112 16.65 -19.56 -7.76
N ARG A 113 17.54 -20.41 -8.28
CA ARG A 113 17.20 -21.75 -8.77
C ARG A 113 16.71 -22.66 -7.65
N THR A 114 17.32 -22.61 -6.47
CA THR A 114 16.85 -23.35 -5.28
C THR A 114 15.43 -22.93 -4.86
N PHE A 115 15.10 -21.65 -5.01
CA PHE A 115 13.74 -21.13 -4.80
C PHE A 115 12.79 -21.35 -5.99
N GLY A 116 13.25 -22.02 -7.07
CA GLY A 116 12.45 -22.37 -8.24
C GLY A 116 12.27 -21.26 -9.28
N LEU A 117 13.07 -20.19 -9.20
CA LEU A 117 13.12 -19.17 -10.25
C LEU A 117 14.08 -19.61 -11.36
N ILE A 118 13.78 -19.18 -12.58
CA ILE A 118 14.64 -19.28 -13.75
C ILE A 118 15.30 -17.91 -13.92
N PRO A 119 16.54 -17.73 -13.42
CA PRO A 119 17.26 -16.47 -13.60
C PRO A 119 17.65 -16.31 -15.07
N ASP A 120 17.24 -15.19 -15.66
CA ASP A 120 17.86 -14.64 -16.88
C ASP A 120 19.08 -13.80 -16.43
N THR A 121 19.25 -12.58 -16.94
CA THR A 121 20.24 -11.62 -16.40
C THR A 121 19.79 -11.10 -15.04
N VAL A 122 20.54 -11.43 -13.99
CA VAL A 122 20.30 -10.92 -12.63
C VAL A 122 20.76 -9.47 -12.50
N ARG A 123 19.86 -8.60 -12.05
CA ARG A 123 20.09 -7.15 -11.88
C ARG A 123 20.27 -6.80 -10.41
N ALA A 124 21.43 -6.21 -10.12
CA ALA A 124 21.89 -5.84 -8.78
C ALA A 124 21.65 -4.34 -8.44
N ASP A 125 20.54 -3.76 -8.91
CA ASP A 125 20.24 -2.33 -8.78
C ASP A 125 19.40 -1.96 -7.53
N GLY A 126 19.01 -2.96 -6.74
CA GLY A 126 18.13 -2.83 -5.59
C GLY A 126 16.66 -2.56 -5.90
N ALA A 127 16.24 -2.68 -7.16
CA ALA A 127 14.84 -2.71 -7.56
C ALA A 127 14.29 -4.14 -7.53
N TRP A 128 12.96 -4.25 -7.55
CA TRP A 128 12.29 -5.53 -7.78
C TRP A 128 12.26 -5.82 -9.27
N HIS A 129 12.75 -6.99 -9.65
CA HIS A 129 12.70 -7.51 -11.00
C HIS A 129 11.84 -8.75 -11.06
N THR A 130 11.04 -8.84 -12.12
CA THR A 130 10.28 -10.04 -12.41
C THR A 130 11.21 -11.14 -12.88
N ALA A 131 10.93 -12.38 -12.48
CA ALA A 131 11.65 -13.56 -12.93
C ALA A 131 10.67 -14.64 -13.38
N LYS A 132 11.15 -15.51 -14.25
CA LYS A 132 10.39 -16.66 -14.69
C LYS A 132 10.41 -17.74 -13.62
N VAL A 133 9.34 -18.51 -13.57
CA VAL A 133 9.23 -19.75 -12.81
C VAL A 133 8.67 -20.78 -13.79
N GLU A 134 9.15 -22.01 -13.72
CA GLU A 134 8.66 -23.08 -14.58
C GLU A 134 7.18 -23.35 -14.29
N THR A 135 6.39 -23.57 -15.33
CA THR A 135 4.98 -23.92 -15.19
C THR A 135 4.59 -24.97 -16.22
N PRO A 136 3.47 -25.69 -16.04
CA PRO A 136 2.98 -26.64 -17.05
C PRO A 136 2.75 -26.00 -18.43
N ALA A 137 2.50 -24.70 -18.50
CA ALA A 137 2.36 -23.93 -19.74
C ALA A 137 3.66 -23.22 -20.17
N GLY A 138 4.80 -23.75 -19.72
CA GLY A 138 6.16 -23.20 -19.90
C GLY A 138 6.55 -22.10 -18.91
N PRO A 139 7.74 -21.50 -19.06
CA PRO A 139 8.23 -20.44 -18.19
C PRO A 139 7.30 -19.20 -18.19
N ARG A 140 6.82 -18.80 -17.02
CA ARG A 140 5.98 -17.61 -16.85
C ARG A 140 6.58 -16.65 -15.83
N ASN A 141 6.33 -15.36 -16.03
CA ASN A 141 6.67 -14.27 -15.12
C ASN A 141 5.90 -14.40 -13.79
N SER A 142 6.34 -15.32 -12.95
CA SER A 142 5.65 -15.78 -11.74
C SER A 142 6.60 -15.90 -10.55
N GLY A 143 7.76 -15.25 -10.65
CA GLY A 143 8.65 -14.95 -9.54
C GLY A 143 9.05 -13.48 -9.58
N SER A 144 9.64 -13.00 -8.50
CA SER A 144 10.33 -11.72 -8.46
C SER A 144 11.53 -11.80 -7.52
N TYR A 145 12.53 -10.99 -7.76
CA TYR A 145 13.70 -10.89 -6.89
C TYR A 145 14.11 -9.44 -6.72
N LYS A 146 14.87 -9.19 -5.66
CA LYS A 146 15.60 -7.95 -5.46
C LYS A 146 16.99 -8.32 -4.97
N LEU A 147 18.03 -7.74 -5.56
CA LEU A 147 19.42 -7.87 -5.14
C LEU A 147 20.02 -6.47 -5.00
N GLU A 148 20.62 -6.17 -3.84
CA GLU A 148 21.28 -4.89 -3.57
C GLU A 148 22.54 -5.08 -2.73
N ARG A 149 23.48 -4.14 -2.88
CA ARG A 149 24.64 -4.00 -1.99
C ARG A 149 24.42 -2.82 -1.05
N VAL A 150 24.50 -3.06 0.26
CA VAL A 150 24.36 -2.03 1.29
C VAL A 150 25.43 -2.21 2.36
N GLY A 151 26.23 -1.18 2.61
CA GLY A 151 27.36 -1.24 3.54
C GLY A 151 28.44 -2.22 3.11
N GLY A 152 28.54 -2.49 1.80
CA GLY A 152 29.40 -3.54 1.25
C GLY A 152 28.84 -4.95 1.38
N GLU A 153 27.69 -5.16 2.02
CA GLU A 153 27.05 -6.48 2.07
C GLU A 153 26.04 -6.66 0.93
N TRP A 154 26.18 -7.77 0.22
CA TRP A 154 25.19 -8.23 -0.74
C TRP A 154 24.03 -8.91 -0.01
N ARG A 155 22.83 -8.41 -0.27
CA ARG A 155 21.59 -8.96 0.27
C ARG A 155 20.52 -8.97 -0.80
N GLY A 156 19.65 -9.95 -0.71
CA GLY A 156 18.56 -10.09 -1.64
C GLY A 156 17.32 -10.67 -1.00
N TYR A 157 16.23 -10.63 -1.75
CA TYR A 157 15.02 -11.35 -1.43
C TYR A 157 14.53 -12.03 -2.69
N ILE A 158 14.23 -13.32 -2.57
CA ILE A 158 13.74 -14.15 -3.65
C ILE A 158 12.29 -14.48 -3.34
N ARG A 159 11.40 -14.19 -4.28
CA ARG A 159 9.97 -14.39 -4.13
C ARG A 159 9.45 -15.25 -5.27
N ASN A 160 9.22 -16.53 -5.01
CA ASN A 160 8.45 -17.39 -5.90
C ASN A 160 6.98 -17.29 -5.52
N PHE A 161 6.13 -16.74 -6.40
CA PHE A 161 4.69 -16.61 -6.11
C PHE A 161 3.94 -17.94 -6.09
N LYS A 162 4.62 -19.03 -6.46
CA LYS A 162 4.12 -20.40 -6.43
C LYS A 162 4.91 -21.27 -5.44
N GLY A 163 6.12 -20.88 -5.04
CA GLY A 163 6.98 -21.71 -4.20
C GLY A 163 7.35 -21.08 -2.87
N ALA A 164 8.50 -21.48 -2.35
CA ALA A 164 9.13 -20.83 -1.22
C ALA A 164 9.58 -19.41 -1.60
N SER A 165 9.63 -18.53 -0.61
CA SER A 165 10.20 -17.20 -0.73
C SER A 165 11.08 -16.95 0.49
N GLY A 166 12.16 -16.19 0.34
CA GLY A 166 13.08 -15.99 1.45
C GLY A 166 14.13 -14.91 1.21
N PRO A 167 14.72 -14.41 2.32
CA PRO A 167 15.88 -13.56 2.24
C PRO A 167 17.11 -14.38 1.81
N TRP A 168 18.03 -13.72 1.15
CA TRP A 168 19.37 -14.24 0.85
C TRP A 168 20.41 -13.21 1.29
N ARG A 169 21.56 -13.69 1.75
CA ARG A 169 22.72 -12.88 2.10
C ARG A 169 23.96 -13.59 1.58
N PHE A 170 24.84 -12.82 0.95
CA PHE A 170 26.15 -13.34 0.58
C PHE A 170 26.99 -13.53 1.85
N GLN A 171 27.58 -14.72 2.00
CA GLN A 171 28.28 -15.10 3.24
C GLN A 171 29.80 -14.92 3.17
N LYS A 172 30.34 -14.49 2.02
CA LYS A 172 31.77 -14.30 1.84
C LYS A 172 32.21 -12.86 2.06
N GLY A 173 33.47 -12.74 2.45
CA GLY A 173 34.17 -11.49 2.63
C GLY A 173 33.94 -10.81 3.96
N ARG A 174 34.87 -9.92 4.32
CA ARG A 174 34.80 -9.16 5.58
C ARG A 174 35.44 -7.78 5.41
N LEU A 175 34.62 -6.76 5.62
CA LEU A 175 35.10 -5.38 5.70
C LEU A 175 35.56 -5.01 7.10
N THR A 176 36.52 -4.10 7.16
CA THR A 176 36.83 -3.36 8.39
C THR A 176 35.63 -2.49 8.80
N ARG A 177 35.63 -2.05 10.06
CA ARG A 177 34.58 -1.18 10.59
C ARG A 177 34.52 0.13 9.81
N GLU A 178 35.68 0.70 9.49
CA GLU A 178 35.84 1.98 8.80
C GLU A 178 35.34 1.88 7.35
N GLN A 179 35.71 0.81 6.63
CA GLN A 179 35.23 0.56 5.27
C GLN A 179 33.71 0.42 5.22
N ARG A 180 33.15 -0.37 6.12
CA ARG A 180 31.71 -0.57 6.23
C ARG A 180 30.98 0.74 6.52
N ALA A 181 31.47 1.53 7.48
CA ALA A 181 30.89 2.80 7.85
C ALA A 181 30.89 3.81 6.68
N ALA A 182 31.99 3.88 5.91
CA ALA A 182 32.07 4.72 4.72
C ALA A 182 31.04 4.32 3.64
N LEU A 183 30.87 3.02 3.38
CA LEU A 183 29.89 2.52 2.41
C LEU A 183 28.45 2.76 2.89
N GLU A 184 28.13 2.48 4.15
CA GLU A 184 26.80 2.72 4.74
C GLU A 184 26.42 4.21 4.69
N ALA A 185 27.38 5.11 4.94
CA ALA A 185 27.19 6.55 4.81
C ALA A 185 26.89 6.95 3.35
N ALA A 186 27.64 6.40 2.39
CA ALA A 186 27.38 6.63 0.97
C ALA A 186 26.01 6.08 0.52
N ASP A 187 25.60 4.90 1.00
CA ASP A 187 24.28 4.32 0.74
C ASP A 187 23.15 5.14 1.35
N SER A 188 23.35 5.67 2.57
CA SER A 188 22.39 6.55 3.23
C SER A 188 22.14 7.81 2.41
N ASP A 189 23.21 8.46 1.94
CA ASP A 189 23.11 9.67 1.13
C ASP A 189 22.47 9.39 -0.24
N ARG A 190 22.85 8.28 -0.90
CA ARG A 190 22.20 7.83 -2.13
C ARG A 190 20.72 7.54 -1.94
N ARG A 191 20.32 6.87 -0.85
CA ARG A 191 18.91 6.61 -0.52
C ARG A 191 18.15 7.91 -0.26
N ALA A 192 18.73 8.85 0.49
CA ALA A 192 18.13 10.15 0.74
C ALA A 192 17.93 10.95 -0.55
N ALA A 193 18.93 10.98 -1.44
CA ALA A 193 18.83 11.65 -2.74
C ALA A 193 17.76 11.00 -3.65
N ARG A 194 17.71 9.66 -3.71
CA ARG A 194 16.65 8.94 -4.45
C ARG A 194 15.27 9.21 -3.87
N ALA A 195 15.13 9.20 -2.55
CA ALA A 195 13.86 9.51 -1.88
C ALA A 195 13.39 10.94 -2.18
N ALA A 196 14.29 11.92 -2.17
CA ALA A 196 13.98 13.29 -2.54
C ALA A 196 13.48 13.40 -3.99
N LYS A 197 14.13 12.70 -4.93
CA LYS A 197 13.70 12.65 -6.34
C LYS A 197 12.31 12.03 -6.49
N VAL A 198 12.05 10.90 -5.82
CA VAL A 198 10.74 10.23 -5.85
C VAL A 198 9.63 11.14 -5.29
N ILE A 199 9.92 11.89 -4.22
CA ILE A 199 8.97 12.85 -3.65
C ILE A 199 8.62 13.94 -4.67
N GLU A 200 9.62 14.45 -5.40
CA GLU A 200 9.39 15.48 -6.41
C GLU A 200 8.62 14.94 -7.61
N GLU A 201 9.01 13.77 -8.15
CA GLU A 201 8.26 13.09 -9.21
C GLU A 201 6.79 12.85 -8.80
N GLN A 202 6.55 12.43 -7.55
CA GLN A 202 5.20 12.26 -7.01
C GLN A 202 4.41 13.57 -6.95
N ARG A 203 5.06 14.70 -6.62
CA ARG A 203 4.43 16.03 -6.61
C ARG A 203 4.05 16.47 -8.02
N GLU A 204 4.93 16.27 -8.99
CA GLU A 204 4.64 16.59 -10.40
C GLU A 204 3.51 15.74 -10.97
N ILE A 205 3.49 14.43 -10.68
CA ILE A 205 2.39 13.53 -11.05
C ILE A 205 1.08 14.02 -10.44
N ALA A 206 1.06 14.31 -9.14
CA ALA A 206 -0.14 14.80 -8.47
C ALA A 206 -0.61 16.16 -9.01
N ALA A 207 0.32 17.07 -9.33
CA ALA A 207 -0.01 18.37 -9.92
C ALA A 207 -0.63 18.23 -11.32
N ARG A 208 -0.12 17.30 -12.15
CA ARG A 208 -0.72 16.99 -13.47
C ARG A 208 -2.13 16.40 -13.33
N ALA A 209 -2.31 15.43 -12.43
CA ALA A 209 -3.62 14.84 -12.16
C ALA A 209 -4.62 15.88 -11.63
N LEU A 210 -4.17 16.81 -10.77
CA LEU A 210 -5.01 17.87 -10.23
C LEU A 210 -5.55 18.80 -11.33
N LYS A 211 -4.73 19.16 -12.32
CA LYS A 211 -5.14 20.03 -13.45
C LYS A 211 -6.34 19.45 -14.21
N VAL A 212 -6.38 18.13 -14.39
CA VAL A 212 -7.52 17.44 -15.04
C VAL A 212 -8.67 17.27 -14.04
N LEU A 213 -8.39 16.82 -12.83
CA LEU A 213 -9.42 16.56 -11.82
C LEU A 213 -10.36 17.77 -11.59
N VAL A 214 -9.82 18.98 -11.55
CA VAL A 214 -10.63 20.20 -11.29
C VAL A 214 -11.54 20.58 -12.45
N THR A 215 -11.27 20.11 -13.68
CA THR A 215 -12.12 20.36 -14.85
C THR A 215 -13.23 19.32 -15.01
N LEU A 216 -13.09 18.15 -14.37
CA LEU A 216 -14.11 17.11 -14.43
C LEU A 216 -15.39 17.53 -13.70
N PRO A 217 -16.58 17.23 -14.24
CA PRO A 217 -17.83 17.48 -13.55
C PRO A 217 -17.99 16.60 -12.31
N GLU A 218 -18.68 17.13 -11.30
CA GLU A 218 -19.11 16.36 -10.13
C GLU A 218 -20.26 15.43 -10.51
N VAL A 219 -20.32 14.27 -9.86
CA VAL A 219 -21.36 13.28 -10.10
C VAL A 219 -22.56 13.60 -9.20
N GLU A 220 -23.65 14.05 -9.82
CA GLU A 220 -24.87 14.40 -9.09
C GLU A 220 -25.91 13.27 -9.07
N CYS A 221 -25.75 12.23 -9.91
CA CYS A 221 -26.68 11.09 -9.97
C CYS A 221 -26.01 9.74 -9.68
N ASP A 222 -26.82 8.80 -9.22
CA ASP A 222 -26.49 7.40 -8.93
C ASP A 222 -26.53 6.49 -10.17
N ALA A 223 -26.74 7.07 -11.36
CA ALA A 223 -26.93 6.32 -12.62
C ALA A 223 -25.68 5.60 -13.13
N HIS A 224 -24.48 5.90 -12.59
CA HIS A 224 -23.27 5.20 -13.01
C HIS A 224 -23.33 3.71 -12.60
N PRO A 225 -23.01 2.74 -13.48
CA PRO A 225 -23.18 1.30 -13.22
C PRO A 225 -22.53 0.81 -11.92
N TYR A 226 -21.39 1.39 -11.55
CA TYR A 226 -20.74 1.10 -10.27
C TYR A 226 -21.60 1.50 -9.06
N LEU A 227 -22.16 2.71 -9.06
CA LEU A 227 -22.96 3.26 -7.96
C LEU A 227 -24.28 2.50 -7.84
N ALA A 228 -24.97 2.28 -8.96
CA ALA A 228 -26.19 1.48 -9.03
C ALA A 228 -25.97 0.05 -8.50
N ARG A 229 -24.90 -0.64 -8.92
CA ARG A 229 -24.57 -1.99 -8.43
C ARG A 229 -24.23 -2.00 -6.94
N LYS A 230 -23.55 -0.96 -6.44
CA LYS A 230 -23.18 -0.85 -5.03
C LYS A 230 -24.29 -0.31 -4.14
N GLY A 231 -25.33 0.30 -4.71
CA GLY A 231 -26.44 0.88 -3.98
C GLY A 231 -26.02 2.11 -3.16
N VAL A 232 -25.08 2.91 -3.66
CA VAL A 232 -24.52 4.08 -2.96
C VAL A 232 -24.47 5.31 -3.87
N ALA A 233 -24.56 6.50 -3.28
CA ALA A 233 -24.40 7.75 -4.01
C ALA A 233 -22.91 8.13 -4.19
N ALA A 234 -22.69 9.22 -4.95
CA ALA A 234 -21.37 9.57 -5.45
C ALA A 234 -20.51 10.44 -4.53
N HIS A 235 -21.05 11.02 -3.46
CA HIS A 235 -20.32 11.67 -2.36
C HIS A 235 -18.93 12.27 -2.66
N GLY A 236 -18.84 13.23 -3.59
CA GLY A 236 -17.57 13.91 -3.91
C GLY A 236 -16.72 13.25 -4.99
N LEU A 237 -17.25 12.23 -5.67
CA LEU A 237 -16.70 11.67 -6.90
C LEU A 237 -16.92 12.62 -8.09
N ARG A 238 -15.99 12.55 -9.03
CA ARG A 238 -16.08 13.21 -10.35
C ARG A 238 -16.20 12.18 -11.44
N ILE A 239 -16.63 12.58 -12.64
CA ILE A 239 -16.74 11.67 -13.78
C ILE A 239 -15.78 12.06 -14.89
N ALA A 240 -15.03 11.08 -15.38
CA ALA A 240 -14.13 11.21 -16.51
C ALA A 240 -14.56 10.27 -17.63
N SER A 241 -14.47 10.73 -18.88
CA SER A 241 -14.63 9.84 -20.01
C SER A 241 -13.41 8.92 -20.13
N GLY A 242 -13.64 7.64 -20.40
CA GLY A 242 -12.63 6.68 -20.85
C GLY A 242 -12.04 7.01 -22.22
N ARG A 243 -12.61 8.01 -22.92
CA ARG A 243 -12.08 8.56 -24.17
C ARG A 243 -11.14 9.72 -23.90
N GLY A 244 -10.09 9.81 -24.70
CA GLY A 244 -9.19 10.96 -24.72
C GLY A 244 -8.09 10.94 -23.65
N MET A 245 -7.54 12.11 -23.36
CA MET A 245 -6.30 12.25 -22.59
C MET A 245 -6.50 12.34 -21.07
N ASP A 246 -7.75 12.51 -20.60
CA ASP A 246 -8.03 12.71 -19.18
C ASP A 246 -7.58 11.49 -18.36
N MET A 247 -8.00 10.29 -18.77
CA MET A 247 -7.61 9.05 -18.08
C MET A 247 -6.11 8.77 -18.16
N ILE A 248 -5.46 9.06 -19.29
CA ILE A 248 -4.00 8.95 -19.45
C ILE A 248 -3.28 9.82 -18.40
N THR A 249 -3.74 11.07 -18.25
CA THR A 249 -3.15 12.05 -17.34
C THR A 249 -3.46 11.73 -15.87
N LEU A 250 -4.72 11.42 -15.56
CA LEU A 250 -5.19 11.07 -14.21
C LEU A 250 -4.51 9.82 -13.69
N LEU A 251 -4.34 8.80 -14.54
CA LEU A 251 -3.72 7.54 -14.15
C LEU A 251 -2.20 7.51 -14.36
N ASN A 252 -1.61 8.53 -14.99
CA ASN A 252 -0.21 8.54 -15.40
C ASN A 252 0.17 7.25 -16.16
N LEU A 253 -0.69 6.88 -17.12
CA LEU A 253 -0.58 5.68 -17.95
C LEU A 253 -0.56 6.06 -19.42
N GLU A 254 0.63 6.15 -20.00
CA GLU A 254 0.83 6.50 -21.42
C GLU A 254 0.02 5.64 -22.39
N HIS A 255 -0.19 4.36 -22.05
CA HIS A 255 -0.86 3.38 -22.89
C HIS A 255 -2.24 2.98 -22.34
N PHE A 256 -2.95 3.90 -21.68
CA PHE A 256 -4.34 3.64 -21.27
C PHE A 256 -5.21 3.39 -22.52
N LYS A 257 -5.79 2.20 -22.62
CA LYS A 257 -6.66 1.84 -23.75
C LYS A 257 -7.93 2.68 -23.68
N SER A 258 -8.15 3.54 -24.68
CA SER A 258 -9.38 4.31 -24.77
C SER A 258 -10.60 3.37 -24.77
N THR A 259 -11.60 3.71 -23.96
CA THR A 259 -12.87 2.99 -23.89
C THR A 259 -14.04 3.96 -24.08
N SER A 260 -15.22 3.44 -24.39
CA SER A 260 -16.46 4.24 -24.42
C SER A 260 -17.03 4.51 -23.04
N ASP A 261 -16.50 3.85 -22.01
CA ASP A 261 -17.01 3.88 -20.64
C ASP A 261 -16.71 5.20 -19.95
N GLU A 262 -17.46 5.48 -18.90
CA GLU A 262 -17.15 6.54 -17.96
C GLU A 262 -16.53 5.93 -16.69
N TYR A 263 -15.68 6.71 -16.04
CA TYR A 263 -15.00 6.32 -14.80
C TYR A 263 -15.32 7.32 -13.72
N LEU A 264 -15.64 6.83 -12.52
CA LEU A 264 -15.76 7.68 -11.35
C LEU A 264 -14.38 7.90 -10.74
N ILE A 265 -14.07 9.15 -10.41
CA ILE A 265 -12.75 9.57 -9.95
C ILE A 265 -12.87 10.03 -8.50
N ALA A 266 -12.31 9.24 -7.58
CA ALA A 266 -12.18 9.57 -6.18
C ALA A 266 -10.83 10.27 -5.93
N PRO A 267 -10.80 11.54 -5.52
CA PRO A 267 -9.55 12.20 -5.17
C PRO A 267 -8.97 11.66 -3.86
N GLY A 268 -7.71 11.25 -3.88
CA GLY A 268 -6.93 10.88 -2.71
C GLY A 268 -6.05 12.03 -2.25
N ARG A 269 -6.37 12.62 -1.09
CA ARG A 269 -5.69 13.79 -0.49
C ARG A 269 -4.95 13.43 0.78
N ASP A 270 -4.01 14.27 1.20
CA ASP A 270 -3.37 14.15 2.52
C ASP A 270 -4.05 15.05 3.58
N ILE A 271 -3.49 15.05 4.79
CA ILE A 271 -3.96 15.86 5.93
C ILE A 271 -3.83 17.38 5.72
N GLN A 272 -3.16 17.82 4.64
CA GLN A 272 -3.07 19.22 4.21
C GLN A 272 -4.00 19.50 3.02
N ASP A 273 -4.98 18.63 2.75
CA ASP A 273 -5.93 18.68 1.63
C ASP A 273 -5.28 18.66 0.23
N ARG A 274 -3.99 18.32 0.12
CA ARG A 274 -3.25 18.27 -1.14
C ARG A 274 -3.55 16.96 -1.85
N LEU A 275 -3.86 17.02 -3.15
CA LEU A 275 -4.00 15.82 -3.96
C LEU A 275 -2.68 15.05 -3.98
N ARG A 276 -2.76 13.74 -3.74
CA ARG A 276 -1.62 12.82 -3.76
C ARG A 276 -1.77 11.72 -4.81
N THR A 277 -3.00 11.30 -5.09
CA THR A 277 -3.35 10.31 -6.11
C THR A 277 -4.83 10.45 -6.46
N VAL A 278 -5.30 9.76 -7.50
CA VAL A 278 -6.73 9.49 -7.69
C VAL A 278 -6.97 7.98 -7.72
N GLN A 279 -8.18 7.56 -7.34
CA GLN A 279 -8.70 6.24 -7.64
C GLN A 279 -9.78 6.38 -8.73
N ALA A 280 -9.61 5.70 -9.85
CA ALA A 280 -10.65 5.56 -10.86
C ALA A 280 -11.43 4.26 -10.62
N LEU A 281 -12.76 4.33 -10.65
CA LEU A 281 -13.68 3.23 -10.49
C LEU A 281 -14.39 3.01 -11.83
N GLY A 282 -14.15 1.86 -12.45
CA GLY A 282 -14.80 1.46 -13.69
C GLY A 282 -16.23 0.93 -13.47
N PRO A 283 -17.04 0.83 -14.53
CA PRO A 283 -18.41 0.32 -14.46
C PRO A 283 -18.46 -1.15 -13.99
N ASP A 284 -17.45 -1.93 -14.32
CA ASP A 284 -17.27 -3.33 -13.89
C ASP A 284 -16.80 -3.47 -12.43
N GLY A 285 -16.45 -2.37 -11.77
CA GLY A 285 -15.89 -2.39 -10.41
C GLY A 285 -14.37 -2.48 -10.36
N SER A 286 -13.69 -2.44 -11.50
CA SER A 286 -12.24 -2.27 -11.56
C SER A 286 -11.82 -0.99 -10.85
N LYS A 287 -10.70 -1.07 -10.12
CA LYS A 287 -10.14 0.05 -9.36
C LYS A 287 -8.72 0.31 -9.85
N LEU A 288 -8.47 1.50 -10.38
CA LEU A 288 -7.16 1.93 -10.87
C LEU A 288 -6.66 3.11 -10.05
N PHE A 289 -5.35 3.21 -9.86
CA PHE A 289 -4.71 4.35 -9.19
C PHE A 289 -3.72 5.03 -10.13
N THR A 290 -3.43 6.31 -9.87
CA THR A 290 -2.37 7.03 -10.56
C THR A 290 -1.01 6.32 -10.36
N LYS A 291 -0.44 5.81 -11.46
CA LYS A 291 0.84 5.11 -11.46
C LYS A 291 1.96 6.04 -11.00
N GLY A 292 2.77 5.58 -10.06
CA GLY A 292 3.90 6.34 -9.50
C GLY A 292 3.50 7.44 -8.50
N ALA A 293 2.21 7.68 -8.28
CA ALA A 293 1.74 8.66 -7.30
C ALA A 293 1.80 8.13 -5.86
N ARG A 294 1.70 9.03 -4.87
CA ARG A 294 1.70 8.66 -3.45
C ARG A 294 0.30 8.23 -3.01
N LYS A 295 0.01 6.93 -3.01
CA LYS A 295 -1.21 6.39 -2.38
C LYS A 295 -1.11 6.36 -0.84
N THR A 296 0.07 6.01 -0.31
CA THR A 296 0.28 5.86 1.13
C THR A 296 -0.02 7.15 1.90
N GLY A 297 -0.96 7.10 2.83
CA GLY A 297 -1.45 8.24 3.62
C GLY A 297 -2.45 9.13 2.88
N ALA A 298 -2.81 8.80 1.63
CA ALA A 298 -3.84 9.51 0.89
C ALA A 298 -5.23 8.91 1.20
N PHE A 299 -6.26 9.76 1.27
CA PHE A 299 -7.63 9.36 1.57
C PHE A 299 -8.65 10.20 0.80
N HIS A 300 -9.86 9.67 0.67
CA HIS A 300 -11.02 10.41 0.16
C HIS A 300 -11.98 10.75 1.31
N LEU A 301 -12.66 11.89 1.23
CA LEU A 301 -13.58 12.36 2.27
C LEU A 301 -15.02 12.29 1.77
N ILE A 302 -15.87 11.65 2.57
CA ILE A 302 -17.33 11.61 2.39
C ILE A 302 -17.97 12.38 3.56
N GLY A 303 -18.97 13.21 3.28
CA GLY A 303 -19.60 14.06 4.30
C GLY A 303 -18.73 15.21 4.82
N ALA A 304 -17.56 15.43 4.22
CA ALA A 304 -16.62 16.50 4.54
C ALA A 304 -15.90 16.94 3.26
N ARG A 305 -15.59 18.25 3.13
CA ARG A 305 -14.85 18.79 1.98
C ARG A 305 -13.36 18.91 2.27
N ARG A 306 -13.01 19.19 3.52
CA ARG A 306 -11.64 19.42 4.00
C ARG A 306 -11.39 18.75 5.34
N VAL A 307 -10.11 18.57 5.67
CA VAL A 307 -9.69 18.07 6.99
C VAL A 307 -10.21 18.95 8.14
N ALA A 308 -10.35 20.26 7.93
CA ALA A 308 -10.93 21.17 8.92
C ALA A 308 -12.39 20.82 9.29
N ASP A 309 -13.15 20.25 8.35
CA ASP A 309 -14.53 19.83 8.59
C ASP A 309 -14.53 18.57 9.47
N LEU A 310 -13.55 17.67 9.30
CA LEU A 310 -13.36 16.53 10.19
C LEU A 310 -13.04 16.95 11.62
N VAL A 311 -12.19 17.98 11.80
CA VAL A 311 -11.82 18.49 13.13
C VAL A 311 -13.03 19.03 13.89
N SER A 312 -13.97 19.64 13.16
CA SER A 312 -15.18 20.26 13.71
C SER A 312 -16.35 19.27 13.85
N ALA A 313 -16.24 18.08 13.27
CA ALA A 313 -17.30 17.09 13.27
C ALA A 313 -17.54 16.50 14.68
N PRO A 314 -18.78 16.08 14.99
CA PRO A 314 -19.08 15.38 16.24
C PRO A 314 -18.35 14.04 16.37
N ALA A 315 -18.14 13.33 15.26
CA ALA A 315 -17.37 12.10 15.18
C ALA A 315 -16.77 11.94 13.77
N VAL A 316 -15.72 11.13 13.66
CA VAL A 316 -15.08 10.78 12.38
C VAL A 316 -15.00 9.28 12.24
N LEU A 317 -15.51 8.75 11.14
CA LEU A 317 -15.45 7.31 10.84
C LEU A 317 -14.37 7.06 9.78
N LEU A 318 -13.76 5.88 9.80
CA LEU A 318 -12.78 5.47 8.79
C LEU A 318 -13.26 4.19 8.13
N SER A 319 -13.11 4.08 6.81
CA SER A 319 -13.42 2.87 6.05
C SER A 319 -12.26 2.48 5.13
N GLU A 320 -12.24 1.21 4.73
CA GLU A 320 -11.33 0.72 3.70
C GLU A 320 -11.76 1.18 2.30
N GLY A 321 -12.92 0.69 1.84
CA GLY A 321 -13.44 0.98 0.50
C GLY A 321 -14.33 2.21 0.42
N TYR A 322 -14.48 2.75 -0.80
CA TYR A 322 -15.43 3.83 -1.11
C TYR A 322 -16.88 3.41 -0.82
N ALA A 323 -17.33 2.28 -1.37
CA ALA A 323 -18.70 1.80 -1.20
C ALA A 323 -19.04 1.54 0.28
N THR A 324 -18.12 0.92 1.03
CA THR A 324 -18.18 0.77 2.49
C THR A 324 -18.36 2.13 3.18
N GLY A 325 -17.53 3.12 2.82
CA GLY A 325 -17.58 4.46 3.42
C GLY A 325 -18.87 5.22 3.09
N ALA A 326 -19.34 5.11 1.85
CA ALA A 326 -20.59 5.70 1.40
C ALA A 326 -21.80 5.10 2.14
N SER A 327 -21.87 3.77 2.26
CA SER A 327 -22.91 3.08 3.03
C SER A 327 -22.94 3.52 4.51
N ILE A 328 -21.76 3.68 5.13
CA ILE A 328 -21.64 4.16 6.51
C ILE A 328 -22.13 5.62 6.62
N TYR A 329 -21.74 6.48 5.69
CA TYR A 329 -22.18 7.88 5.68
C TYR A 329 -23.69 7.98 5.47
N GLU A 330 -24.27 7.26 4.50
CA GLU A 330 -25.71 7.27 4.23
C GLU A 330 -26.51 6.72 5.42
N ALA A 331 -25.96 5.74 6.14
CA ALA A 331 -26.57 5.22 7.36
C ALA A 331 -26.50 6.22 8.53
N THR A 332 -25.41 6.98 8.68
CA THR A 332 -25.11 7.71 9.93
C THR A 332 -25.15 9.23 9.83
N GLY A 333 -24.94 9.80 8.64
CA GLY A 333 -24.69 11.22 8.41
C GLY A 333 -23.34 11.73 8.91
N LEU A 334 -22.47 10.86 9.43
CA LEU A 334 -21.18 11.24 10.02
C LEU A 334 -20.06 11.17 8.97
N PRO A 335 -19.11 12.12 8.97
CA PRO A 335 -18.06 12.15 7.96
C PRO A 335 -17.18 10.92 8.01
N VAL A 336 -16.86 10.40 6.82
CA VAL A 336 -16.08 9.17 6.64
C VAL A 336 -14.81 9.45 5.86
N VAL A 337 -13.69 8.93 6.36
CA VAL A 337 -12.40 8.92 5.69
C VAL A 337 -12.22 7.56 5.01
N VAL A 338 -12.30 7.56 3.68
CA VAL A 338 -12.06 6.37 2.85
C VAL A 338 -10.56 6.21 2.63
N CYS A 339 -10.01 5.12 3.15
CA CYS A 339 -8.57 4.85 3.16
C CYS A 339 -8.08 4.03 1.97
N PHE A 340 -8.97 3.67 1.04
CA PHE A 340 -8.73 2.89 -0.18
C PHE A 340 -8.40 1.40 -0.03
N ASP A 341 -7.62 1.01 0.98
CA ASP A 341 -7.29 -0.39 1.29
C ASP A 341 -6.80 -0.56 2.75
N ALA A 342 -6.81 -1.79 3.27
CA ALA A 342 -6.39 -2.14 4.63
C ALA A 342 -4.97 -1.68 4.95
N GLY A 343 -4.03 -1.84 4.01
CA GLY A 343 -2.63 -1.45 4.22
C GLY A 343 -2.46 0.07 4.36
N ASN A 344 -3.28 0.84 3.66
CA ASN A 344 -3.26 2.30 3.70
C ASN A 344 -4.02 2.89 4.89
N LEU A 345 -5.00 2.16 5.45
CA LEU A 345 -5.74 2.54 6.67
C LEU A 345 -4.81 2.92 7.83
N VAL A 346 -3.76 2.13 8.07
CA VAL A 346 -2.78 2.39 9.13
C VAL A 346 -1.98 3.67 8.85
N ALA A 347 -1.60 3.91 7.59
CA ALA A 347 -0.85 5.11 7.22
C ALA A 347 -1.70 6.37 7.39
N VAL A 348 -2.96 6.32 6.96
CA VAL A 348 -3.92 7.42 7.15
C VAL A 348 -4.17 7.68 8.64
N ALA A 349 -4.30 6.64 9.46
CA ALA A 349 -4.44 6.78 10.91
C ALA A 349 -3.23 7.47 11.58
N LYS A 350 -2.00 7.14 11.13
CA LYS A 350 -0.76 7.79 11.60
C LYS A 350 -0.72 9.28 11.24
N ASP A 351 -1.25 9.66 10.09
CA ASP A 351 -1.30 11.07 9.70
C ASP A 351 -2.44 11.81 10.45
N LEU A 352 -3.63 11.20 10.56
CA LEU A 352 -4.82 11.84 11.15
C LEU A 352 -4.75 12.05 12.67
N VAL A 353 -4.04 11.19 13.41
CA VAL A 353 -3.90 11.33 14.87
C VAL A 353 -3.26 12.67 15.28
N HIS A 354 -2.51 13.30 14.37
CA HIS A 354 -1.86 14.59 14.61
C HIS A 354 -2.78 15.80 14.40
N VAL A 355 -3.90 15.62 13.71
CA VAL A 355 -4.83 16.73 13.37
C VAL A 355 -6.20 16.60 14.02
N LEU A 356 -6.69 15.36 14.23
CA LEU A 356 -7.98 15.16 14.85
C LEU A 356 -7.93 15.38 16.37
N PRO A 357 -8.92 16.05 16.98
CA PRO A 357 -8.95 16.26 18.42
C PRO A 357 -8.91 14.94 19.19
N ARG A 358 -8.09 14.89 20.24
CA ARG A 358 -7.86 13.66 21.03
C ARG A 358 -9.11 13.09 21.69
N ARG A 359 -10.06 13.95 22.09
CA ARG A 359 -11.32 13.54 22.74
C ARG A 359 -12.48 13.36 21.76
N GLN A 360 -12.33 13.78 20.50
CA GLN A 360 -13.39 13.63 19.51
C GLN A 360 -13.59 12.14 19.21
N PRO A 361 -14.82 11.62 19.27
CA PRO A 361 -15.16 10.25 18.93
C PRO A 361 -14.69 9.85 17.53
N LYS A 362 -14.14 8.63 17.41
CA LYS A 362 -13.70 8.04 16.15
C LYS A 362 -14.09 6.59 16.12
N LEU A 363 -14.23 6.02 14.93
CA LEU A 363 -14.50 4.60 14.76
C LEU A 363 -13.86 4.12 13.47
N VAL A 364 -13.17 2.98 13.54
CA VAL A 364 -12.64 2.32 12.35
C VAL A 364 -13.59 1.21 11.93
N CYS A 365 -14.19 1.33 10.76
CA CYS A 365 -15.11 0.36 10.18
C CYS A 365 -14.36 -0.46 9.13
N ALA A 366 -13.97 -1.68 9.50
CA ALA A 366 -13.16 -2.55 8.67
C ALA A 366 -14.00 -3.50 7.83
N ASP A 367 -13.46 -3.87 6.68
CA ASP A 367 -13.94 -5.03 5.94
C ASP A 367 -13.54 -6.30 6.71
N ASN A 368 -14.39 -7.32 6.66
CA ASN A 368 -14.23 -8.59 7.36
C ASN A 368 -14.03 -9.74 6.37
N ASP A 369 -12.78 -10.01 6.03
CA ASP A 369 -12.38 -11.14 5.17
C ASP A 369 -12.47 -12.49 5.92
N GLN A 370 -13.61 -12.75 6.57
CA GLN A 370 -13.81 -13.88 7.49
C GLN A 370 -13.82 -15.25 6.81
N PHE A 371 -13.86 -15.32 5.48
CA PHE A 371 -13.97 -16.58 4.73
C PHE A 371 -12.63 -17.10 4.18
N PHE A 372 -11.51 -16.60 4.71
CA PHE A 372 -10.17 -16.96 4.23
C PHE A 372 -9.85 -18.46 4.40
N LEU A 373 -10.38 -19.10 5.44
CA LEU A 373 -10.25 -20.54 5.66
C LEU A 373 -11.06 -21.35 4.65
N GLU A 374 -12.31 -20.99 4.40
CA GLU A 374 -13.15 -21.67 3.43
C GLU A 374 -12.55 -21.59 2.02
N THR A 375 -12.01 -20.43 1.63
CA THR A 375 -11.29 -20.28 0.35
C THR A 375 -10.06 -21.18 0.27
N ALA A 376 -9.31 -21.33 1.37
CA ALA A 376 -8.19 -22.25 1.45
C ALA A 376 -8.62 -23.71 1.29
N VAL A 377 -9.74 -24.10 1.91
CA VAL A 377 -10.28 -25.47 1.83
C VAL A 377 -10.85 -25.78 0.45
N THR A 378 -11.58 -24.86 -0.19
CA THR A 378 -12.07 -25.06 -1.57
C THR A 378 -10.93 -25.41 -2.53
N ARG A 379 -9.76 -24.77 -2.35
CA ARG A 379 -8.57 -25.05 -3.15
C ARG A 379 -7.97 -26.43 -2.90
N ILE A 380 -8.10 -26.96 -1.69
CA ILE A 380 -7.67 -28.32 -1.36
C ILE A 380 -8.67 -29.34 -1.92
N ALA A 381 -9.97 -29.05 -1.85
CA ALA A 381 -11.02 -29.91 -2.39
C ALA A 381 -10.87 -30.15 -3.91
N GLU A 382 -10.38 -29.15 -4.66
CA GLU A 382 -10.03 -29.28 -6.08
C GLU A 382 -8.96 -30.38 -6.35
N LEU A 383 -8.20 -30.80 -5.33
CA LEU A 383 -7.18 -31.86 -5.44
C LEU A 383 -7.71 -33.27 -5.16
N GLY A 384 -9.01 -33.39 -4.90
CA GLY A 384 -9.67 -34.61 -4.44
C GLY A 384 -9.50 -34.85 -2.94
N SER A 385 -10.56 -35.36 -2.30
CA SER A 385 -10.59 -35.66 -0.87
C SER A 385 -9.51 -36.68 -0.48
N VAL A 386 -8.96 -36.52 0.71
CA VAL A 386 -7.74 -37.22 1.17
C VAL A 386 -7.99 -38.02 2.42
N ALA A 387 -8.81 -37.46 3.28
CA ALA A 387 -9.12 -38.01 4.58
C ALA A 387 -10.62 -37.81 4.77
N PRO A 388 -11.45 -38.58 4.03
CA PRO A 388 -12.89 -38.54 4.19
C PRO A 388 -13.23 -38.71 5.67
N GLU A 389 -14.16 -37.90 6.17
CA GLU A 389 -14.65 -37.92 7.57
C GLU A 389 -13.70 -37.29 8.61
N THR A 390 -12.59 -36.66 8.20
CA THR A 390 -11.79 -35.85 9.12
C THR A 390 -12.40 -34.46 9.27
N GLU A 391 -12.65 -34.06 10.51
CA GLU A 391 -13.20 -32.74 10.84
C GLU A 391 -12.26 -32.01 11.81
N CYS A 392 -11.90 -30.78 11.47
CA CYS A 392 -11.31 -29.85 12.42
C CYS A 392 -12.05 -28.52 12.38
N SER A 393 -11.99 -27.77 13.48
CA SER A 393 -12.73 -26.51 13.60
C SER A 393 -11.84 -25.39 14.10
N PHE A 394 -12.03 -24.21 13.52
CA PHE A 394 -11.29 -23.00 13.84
C PHE A 394 -12.26 -21.85 14.13
N LYS A 395 -11.95 -21.03 15.13
CA LYS A 395 -12.69 -19.78 15.34
C LYS A 395 -12.12 -18.70 14.44
N VAL A 396 -12.97 -17.95 13.76
CA VAL A 396 -12.61 -16.73 13.01
C VAL A 396 -13.38 -15.54 13.54
N ASN A 397 -12.82 -14.34 13.40
CA ASN A 397 -13.52 -13.12 13.78
C ASN A 397 -14.76 -12.93 12.87
N ALA A 398 -15.92 -12.72 13.50
CA ALA A 398 -17.22 -12.58 12.83
C ALA A 398 -18.03 -11.40 13.37
N GLY A 399 -17.40 -10.46 14.08
CA GLY A 399 -18.13 -9.33 14.65
C GLY A 399 -17.32 -8.44 15.61
N PRO A 400 -17.99 -7.49 16.28
CA PRO A 400 -17.36 -6.63 17.28
C PRO A 400 -16.98 -7.42 18.56
N ARG A 401 -16.08 -6.85 19.36
CA ARG A 401 -15.74 -7.30 20.74
C ARG A 401 -15.46 -8.82 20.85
N ASP A 402 -14.53 -9.30 20.04
CA ASP A 402 -14.09 -10.70 20.00
C ASP A 402 -15.17 -11.72 19.58
N ALA A 403 -16.28 -11.27 18.99
CA ALA A 403 -17.27 -12.17 18.41
C ALA A 403 -16.63 -13.07 17.35
N THR A 404 -16.80 -14.38 17.52
CA THR A 404 -16.25 -15.38 16.62
C THR A 404 -17.32 -16.30 16.08
N ARG A 405 -17.13 -16.79 14.85
CA ARG A 405 -17.84 -17.96 14.34
C ARG A 405 -16.89 -19.13 14.19
N THR A 406 -17.44 -20.34 14.25
CA THR A 406 -16.68 -21.57 14.01
C THR A 406 -16.73 -21.93 12.54
N VAL A 407 -15.57 -22.02 11.90
CA VAL A 407 -15.39 -22.60 10.57
C VAL A 407 -15.03 -24.07 10.74
N ARG A 408 -15.82 -24.95 10.12
CA ARG A 408 -15.53 -26.37 10.07
C ARG A 408 -14.80 -26.66 8.77
N ILE A 409 -13.69 -27.37 8.88
CA ILE A 409 -12.92 -27.89 7.76
C ILE A 409 -13.19 -29.40 7.74
N VAL A 410 -13.82 -29.84 6.66
CA VAL A 410 -14.13 -31.25 6.40
C VAL A 410 -13.21 -31.71 5.28
N ASP A 411 -12.78 -32.97 5.33
CA ASP A 411 -11.98 -33.64 4.30
C ASP A 411 -10.59 -33.02 4.06
N ALA A 412 -10.08 -32.24 5.01
CA ALA A 412 -8.73 -31.70 4.99
C ALA A 412 -8.08 -31.65 6.39
N ILE A 413 -6.79 -31.97 6.46
CA ILE A 413 -6.00 -32.01 7.68
C ILE A 413 -5.16 -30.74 7.79
N ALA A 414 -5.31 -30.02 8.91
CA ALA A 414 -4.71 -28.71 9.15
C ALA A 414 -3.58 -28.74 10.21
N ASP A 415 -2.64 -29.67 10.08
CA ASP A 415 -1.53 -29.89 11.02
C ASP A 415 -0.19 -29.27 10.58
N GLY A 416 -0.18 -28.58 9.42
CA GLY A 416 1.03 -28.04 8.84
C GLY A 416 1.99 -29.08 8.25
N GLN A 417 1.54 -30.32 8.05
CA GLN A 417 2.29 -31.38 7.38
C GLN A 417 1.78 -31.64 5.96
N TRP A 418 2.54 -32.40 5.18
CA TRP A 418 2.16 -32.79 3.82
C TRP A 418 1.25 -34.02 3.84
N HIS A 419 0.12 -33.93 3.15
CA HIS A 419 -0.87 -34.99 2.98
C HIS A 419 -1.04 -35.29 1.49
N ALA A 420 -1.06 -36.57 1.10
CA ALA A 420 -1.33 -36.99 -0.28
C ALA A 420 -2.74 -36.60 -0.71
N SER A 421 -3.11 -36.61 -1.99
CA SER A 421 -4.49 -36.44 -2.44
C SER A 421 -4.70 -37.16 -3.76
N ALA A 422 -5.95 -37.32 -4.22
CA ALA A 422 -6.24 -38.01 -5.47
C ALA A 422 -5.51 -37.40 -6.68
N HIS A 423 -5.28 -36.09 -6.67
CA HIS A 423 -4.64 -35.35 -7.74
C HIS A 423 -3.34 -34.63 -7.32
N GLY A 424 -2.70 -35.07 -6.23
CA GLY A 424 -1.49 -34.40 -5.75
C GLY A 424 -1.11 -34.63 -4.29
N LYS A 425 -0.63 -33.57 -3.65
CA LYS A 425 -0.44 -33.46 -2.20
C LYS A 425 -0.60 -32.01 -1.76
N TYR A 426 -1.00 -31.79 -0.52
CA TYR A 426 -1.16 -30.46 0.05
C TYR A 426 -0.56 -30.38 1.45
N ARG A 427 -0.33 -29.16 1.92
CA ARG A 427 -0.05 -28.85 3.32
C ARG A 427 -0.90 -27.65 3.71
N LEU A 428 -1.65 -27.79 4.79
CA LEU A 428 -2.50 -26.74 5.34
C LEU A 428 -2.02 -26.39 6.74
N ALA A 429 -1.57 -25.14 6.92
CA ALA A 429 -1.16 -24.61 8.21
C ALA A 429 -2.05 -23.43 8.59
N VAL A 430 -2.67 -23.49 9.76
CA VAL A 430 -3.49 -22.40 10.31
C VAL A 430 -2.78 -21.79 11.50
N GLU A 431 -2.47 -20.50 11.41
CA GLU A 431 -1.88 -19.75 12.51
C GLU A 431 -3.00 -19.19 13.39
N CYS A 432 -3.01 -19.57 14.66
CA CYS A 432 -3.99 -19.09 15.64
C CYS A 432 -3.34 -18.17 16.66
N ARG A 433 -4.06 -17.11 17.05
CA ARG A 433 -3.70 -16.24 18.18
C ARG A 433 -4.87 -16.19 19.14
N CYS A 434 -4.63 -16.54 20.40
CA CYS A 434 -5.67 -16.63 21.43
C CYS A 434 -6.87 -17.51 21.01
N GLY A 435 -6.61 -18.62 20.32
CA GLY A 435 -7.65 -19.55 19.85
C GLY A 435 -8.46 -19.07 18.63
N VAL A 436 -8.09 -17.94 18.00
CA VAL A 436 -8.72 -17.41 16.79
C VAL A 436 -7.73 -17.49 15.62
N ALA A 437 -8.15 -18.07 14.50
CA ALA A 437 -7.35 -18.14 13.29
C ALA A 437 -7.07 -16.75 12.73
N ARG A 438 -5.81 -16.47 12.43
CA ARG A 438 -5.31 -15.18 11.89
C ARG A 438 -4.86 -15.30 10.46
N SER A 439 -4.18 -16.39 10.14
CA SER A 439 -3.69 -16.66 8.80
C SER A 439 -3.84 -18.14 8.46
N VAL A 440 -4.00 -18.42 7.18
CA VAL A 440 -3.95 -19.77 6.63
C VAL A 440 -2.90 -19.79 5.54
N THR A 441 -2.04 -20.79 5.57
CA THR A 441 -1.10 -21.08 4.51
C THR A 441 -1.46 -22.42 3.90
N VAL A 442 -1.71 -22.41 2.60
CA VAL A 442 -1.94 -23.61 1.79
C VAL A 442 -0.77 -23.76 0.83
N ASP A 443 -0.14 -24.92 0.89
CA ASP A 443 0.79 -25.40 -0.11
C ASP A 443 0.13 -26.54 -0.88
N VAL A 444 0.19 -26.52 -2.20
CA VAL A 444 -0.41 -27.52 -3.08
C VAL A 444 0.62 -27.98 -4.10
N ILE A 445 0.69 -29.28 -4.37
CA ILE A 445 1.44 -29.87 -5.48
C ILE A 445 0.46 -30.76 -6.25
N THR A 446 0.24 -30.51 -7.54
CA THR A 446 -0.68 -31.28 -8.42
C THR A 446 0.08 -32.17 -9.40
N GLY A 447 -0.36 -33.43 -9.59
CA GLY A 447 0.01 -34.30 -10.74
C GLY A 447 1.51 -34.54 -11.00
N SER A 448 1.82 -35.21 -12.13
CA SER A 448 3.15 -35.67 -12.57
C SER A 448 4.22 -34.57 -12.66
N ASP A 449 3.80 -33.32 -12.79
CA ASP A 449 4.65 -32.18 -13.12
C ASP A 449 5.25 -31.51 -11.87
N GLY A 450 4.83 -31.93 -10.66
CA GLY A 450 5.44 -31.53 -9.39
C GLY A 450 5.28 -30.04 -9.01
N LYS A 451 4.37 -29.31 -9.65
CA LYS A 451 4.22 -27.86 -9.49
C LYS A 451 3.71 -27.50 -8.09
N HIS A 452 4.60 -26.95 -7.26
CA HIS A 452 4.26 -26.38 -5.95
C HIS A 452 3.59 -25.00 -6.12
N VAL A 453 2.47 -24.77 -5.43
CA VAL A 453 1.78 -23.49 -5.27
C VAL A 453 1.55 -23.20 -3.78
N ARG A 454 2.20 -22.16 -3.24
CA ARG A 454 1.98 -21.67 -1.88
C ARG A 454 1.14 -20.39 -1.86
N SER A 455 0.15 -20.33 -0.99
CA SER A 455 -0.72 -19.17 -0.78
C SER A 455 -0.94 -18.94 0.70
N THR A 456 -0.67 -17.72 1.16
CA THR A 456 -1.00 -17.30 2.53
C THR A 456 -2.07 -16.22 2.48
N THR A 457 -3.17 -16.46 3.19
CA THR A 457 -4.32 -15.55 3.29
C THR A 457 -4.59 -15.25 4.75
N SER A 458 -5.03 -14.04 5.06
CA SER A 458 -5.33 -13.57 6.41
C SER A 458 -6.47 -12.56 6.38
N ASN A 459 -7.07 -12.26 7.53
CA ASN A 459 -8.05 -11.19 7.66
C ASN A 459 -7.35 -9.83 7.85
N ARG A 460 -6.75 -9.33 6.75
CA ARG A 460 -5.91 -8.12 6.78
C ARG A 460 -6.70 -6.88 7.17
N GLY A 461 -7.97 -6.78 6.76
CA GLY A 461 -8.87 -5.68 7.14
C GLY A 461 -8.96 -5.52 8.65
N VAL A 462 -9.29 -6.61 9.36
CA VAL A 462 -9.37 -6.63 10.83
C VAL A 462 -8.05 -6.27 11.51
N ASP A 463 -6.94 -6.84 11.07
CA ASP A 463 -5.63 -6.58 11.68
C ASP A 463 -5.21 -5.12 11.51
N SER A 464 -5.41 -4.57 10.31
CA SER A 464 -5.07 -3.17 9.99
C SER A 464 -5.97 -2.19 10.73
N ALA A 465 -7.26 -2.52 10.86
CA ALA A 465 -8.21 -1.71 11.60
C ALA A 465 -7.91 -1.70 13.10
N ALA A 466 -7.50 -2.83 13.68
CA ALA A 466 -7.06 -2.88 15.08
C ALA A 466 -5.83 -1.99 15.32
N GLU A 467 -4.84 -2.00 14.41
CA GLU A 467 -3.69 -1.10 14.51
C GLU A 467 -4.09 0.37 14.37
N ALA A 468 -4.93 0.71 13.38
CA ALA A 468 -5.43 2.06 13.16
C ALA A 468 -6.23 2.59 14.36
N ALA A 469 -7.11 1.76 14.93
CA ALA A 469 -7.90 2.10 16.11
C ALA A 469 -7.02 2.37 17.33
N ARG A 470 -5.95 1.58 17.53
CA ARG A 470 -4.95 1.83 18.58
C ARG A 470 -4.25 3.18 18.40
N ILE A 471 -3.89 3.54 17.16
CA ILE A 471 -3.24 4.82 16.84
C ILE A 471 -4.19 5.99 17.13
N LEU A 472 -5.44 5.88 16.66
CA LEU A 472 -6.47 6.90 16.80
C LEU A 472 -7.14 6.93 18.18
N ARG A 473 -6.79 5.98 19.06
CA ARG A 473 -7.34 5.81 20.42
C ARG A 473 -8.85 5.60 20.41
N CYS A 474 -9.33 4.79 19.46
CA CYS A 474 -10.73 4.45 19.30
C CYS A 474 -10.92 2.93 19.18
N GLN A 475 -12.14 2.52 18.83
CA GLN A 475 -12.48 1.12 18.57
C GLN A 475 -12.49 0.84 17.07
N ALA A 476 -12.31 -0.44 16.73
CA ALA A 476 -12.54 -0.97 15.40
C ALA A 476 -13.77 -1.89 15.43
N ILE A 477 -14.57 -1.86 14.37
CA ILE A 477 -15.67 -2.79 14.14
C ILE A 477 -15.63 -3.39 12.75
N VAL A 478 -16.28 -4.54 12.65
CA VAL A 478 -16.59 -5.23 11.42
C VAL A 478 -18.10 -5.47 11.35
N PRO A 479 -18.68 -5.59 10.15
CA PRO A 479 -20.11 -5.89 10.02
C PRO A 479 -20.43 -7.28 10.55
N VAL A 480 -21.58 -7.39 11.22
CA VAL A 480 -22.23 -8.65 11.58
C VAL A 480 -23.41 -8.87 10.65
N PHE A 481 -23.58 -10.09 10.16
CA PHE A 481 -24.65 -10.44 9.24
C PHE A 481 -25.58 -11.48 9.86
N ASN A 482 -26.87 -11.33 9.62
CA ASN A 482 -27.89 -12.32 9.93
C ASN A 482 -27.75 -13.56 9.03
N SER A 483 -27.25 -13.38 7.80
CA SER A 483 -26.99 -14.45 6.84
C SER A 483 -25.61 -14.30 6.22
N LEU A 484 -24.87 -15.40 6.15
CA LEU A 484 -23.58 -15.47 5.45
C LEU A 484 -23.70 -16.01 4.02
N VAL A 485 -24.93 -16.20 3.52
CA VAL A 485 -25.18 -16.55 2.12
C VAL A 485 -24.65 -15.44 1.22
N GLY A 486 -23.91 -15.80 0.17
CA GLY A 486 -23.23 -14.84 -0.70
C GLY A 486 -21.87 -14.36 -0.18
N ARG A 487 -21.43 -14.83 1.00
CA ARG A 487 -20.13 -14.52 1.62
C ARG A 487 -19.87 -13.01 1.81
N PRO A 488 -20.77 -12.28 2.47
CA PRO A 488 -20.65 -10.83 2.61
C PRO A 488 -19.51 -10.45 3.57
N THR A 489 -18.76 -9.40 3.25
CA THR A 489 -17.53 -9.04 3.99
C THR A 489 -17.55 -7.62 4.52
N ASP A 490 -18.26 -6.68 3.90
CA ASP A 490 -18.16 -5.26 4.24
C ASP A 490 -19.51 -4.62 4.63
N PHE A 491 -19.47 -3.37 5.13
CA PHE A 491 -20.69 -2.64 5.51
C PHE A 491 -21.59 -2.30 4.30
N ASN A 492 -21.06 -2.32 3.07
CA ASN A 492 -21.86 -2.15 1.87
C ASN A 492 -22.67 -3.41 1.56
N ASP A 493 -22.10 -4.59 1.76
CA ASP A 493 -22.84 -5.85 1.70
C ASP A 493 -23.92 -5.89 2.78
N LEU A 494 -23.63 -5.37 3.99
CA LEU A 494 -24.62 -5.29 5.07
C LEU A 494 -25.77 -4.35 4.70
N ALA A 495 -25.46 -3.18 4.13
CA ALA A 495 -26.46 -2.26 3.63
C ALA A 495 -27.32 -2.89 2.52
N SER A 496 -26.70 -3.65 1.62
CA SER A 496 -27.38 -4.31 0.50
C SER A 496 -28.28 -5.47 0.96
N ALA A 497 -27.82 -6.26 1.94
CA ALA A 497 -28.54 -7.44 2.41
C ALA A 497 -29.60 -7.13 3.47
N GLU A 498 -29.33 -6.16 4.36
CA GLU A 498 -30.12 -5.91 5.58
C GLU A 498 -30.54 -4.45 5.74
N GLY A 499 -30.18 -3.59 4.78
CA GLY A 499 -30.55 -2.18 4.76
C GLY A 499 -29.63 -1.26 5.57
N LEU A 500 -29.71 0.04 5.28
CA LEU A 500 -28.93 1.08 5.98
C LEU A 500 -29.26 1.17 7.48
N ALA A 501 -30.45 0.72 7.90
CA ALA A 501 -30.82 0.66 9.31
C ALA A 501 -29.94 -0.32 10.10
N ALA A 502 -29.58 -1.48 9.53
CA ALA A 502 -28.69 -2.45 10.15
C ALA A 502 -27.28 -1.87 10.33
N VAL A 503 -26.75 -1.20 9.29
CA VAL A 503 -25.46 -0.50 9.35
C VAL A 503 -25.48 0.58 10.45
N ARG A 504 -26.53 1.41 10.46
CA ARG A 504 -26.72 2.49 11.44
C ARG A 504 -26.69 1.96 12.86
N GLU A 505 -27.41 0.89 13.16
CA GLU A 505 -27.49 0.33 14.51
C GLU A 505 -26.12 -0.19 14.97
N GLN A 506 -25.43 -0.95 14.13
CA GLN A 506 -24.11 -1.49 14.47
C GLN A 506 -23.06 -0.38 14.71
N VAL A 507 -23.11 0.72 13.94
CA VAL A 507 -22.21 1.85 14.13
C VAL A 507 -22.57 2.68 15.36
N ARG A 508 -23.87 2.96 15.58
CA ARG A 508 -24.34 3.83 16.67
C ARG A 508 -24.01 3.30 18.06
N VAL A 509 -24.11 1.98 18.28
CA VAL A 509 -23.79 1.35 19.57
C VAL A 509 -22.33 1.58 19.99
N MET A 510 -21.46 1.93 19.05
CA MET A 510 -20.04 2.18 19.29
C MET A 510 -19.70 3.66 19.48
N LEU A 511 -20.66 4.56 19.27
CA LEU A 511 -20.49 6.00 19.44
C LEU A 511 -21.11 6.49 20.77
N PRO A 512 -20.65 7.62 21.32
CA PRO A 512 -21.27 8.18 22.52
C PRO A 512 -22.76 8.46 22.34
N ARG A 513 -23.56 8.19 23.38
CA ARG A 513 -25.04 8.32 23.37
C ARG A 513 -25.54 9.69 22.91
N GLU A 514 -24.81 10.76 23.20
CA GLU A 514 -25.17 12.12 22.82
C GLU A 514 -25.30 12.28 21.29
N LEU A 515 -24.47 11.57 20.53
CA LEU A 515 -24.49 11.56 19.06
C LEU A 515 -25.63 10.71 18.46
N VAL A 516 -26.35 9.96 19.30
CA VAL A 516 -27.40 9.03 18.88
C VAL A 516 -28.79 9.70 18.91
N SER A 517 -28.91 10.85 19.58
CA SER A 517 -30.21 11.45 19.95
C SER A 517 -30.87 12.38 18.92
N THR A 518 -30.22 12.74 17.80
CA THR A 518 -30.68 13.86 16.95
C THR A 518 -31.57 13.51 15.75
N ASN A 519 -31.89 12.24 15.46
CA ASN A 519 -32.66 11.88 14.24
C ASN A 519 -34.00 11.17 14.51
N ALA A 520 -34.60 11.33 15.69
CA ALA A 520 -35.89 10.69 16.03
C ALA A 520 -37.10 11.64 15.93
N THR A 521 -36.98 12.80 15.28
CA THR A 521 -38.07 13.80 15.26
C THR A 521 -38.26 14.45 13.90
N GLU A 522 -38.57 13.65 12.88
CA GLU A 522 -39.42 14.13 11.78
C GLU A 522 -40.48 13.04 11.54
N ARG A 523 -41.70 13.34 11.98
CA ARG A 523 -42.95 12.64 11.66
C ARG A 523 -43.63 13.36 10.51
#